data_AF-A0A3M1ZU94-F1
#
_entry.id   AF-A0A3M1ZU94-F1
#
_cell.length_a   1.000
_cell.length_b   1.000
_cell.length_c   1.000
_cell.angle_alpha   90.00
_cell.angle_beta   90.00
_cell.angle_gamma   90.00
#
_symmetry.space_group_name_H-M   'P 1'
#
loop_
_entity.id
_entity.type
_entity.pdbx_description
1 polymer ?
#
loop_
_entity_poly.entity_id
_entity_poly.type
_entity_poly.pdbx_seq_one_letter_code
_entity_poly.pdbx_strand_id
1 'polypeptide(L)'
;MRTSILPLLVLGLLGIGCSPKIGDPCTVSTDCSLRGERTCDLSYLVGDRGECIIEGCSRGTCPKEAACVKVYTTAFLSVACNPDREDVATYGDDPDCVDGVCPPLDDCAPEEVCLPEGVCADEVSARTSCRRKCKKDGDCRDGYRCERTGSAGVYFAPTPDDPRSEDTVRICVPDPDAAS
;
A
#
# COMPACT_ATOMS: atom_id res chain seq x y z
N MET A 1 40.91 22.99 -57.09
CA MET A 1 40.36 22.86 -55.73
C MET A 1 39.05 22.10 -55.83
N ARG A 2 38.97 20.86 -55.32
CA ARG A 2 37.78 20.00 -55.36
C ARG A 2 37.16 19.99 -53.96
N THR A 3 36.03 20.67 -53.78
CA THR A 3 35.25 20.69 -52.54
C THR A 3 34.32 19.47 -52.52
N SER A 4 34.69 18.46 -51.73
CA SER A 4 33.81 17.33 -51.41
C SER A 4 32.83 17.75 -50.30
N ILE A 5 31.54 17.68 -50.61
CA ILE A 5 30.45 17.86 -49.64
C ILE A 5 30.13 16.46 -49.08
N LEU A 6 30.39 16.25 -47.79
CA LEU A 6 30.03 15.02 -47.07
C LEU A 6 28.63 15.21 -46.44
N PRO A 7 27.64 14.34 -46.69
CA PRO A 7 26.35 14.45 -46.03
C PRO A 7 26.46 13.90 -44.60
N LEU A 8 26.18 14.75 -43.61
CA LEU A 8 26.08 14.36 -42.21
C LEU A 8 24.74 13.63 -42.00
N LEU A 9 24.78 12.30 -41.99
CA LEU A 9 23.62 11.45 -41.72
C LEU A 9 23.40 11.40 -40.19
N VAL A 10 22.56 12.30 -39.66
CA VAL A 10 22.14 12.29 -38.25
C VAL A 10 21.07 11.22 -38.07
N LEU A 11 21.49 10.03 -37.64
CA LEU A 11 20.60 8.93 -37.29
C LEU A 11 20.05 9.17 -35.87
N GLY A 12 18.84 9.73 -35.79
CA GLY A 12 18.15 9.96 -34.52
C GLY A 12 17.73 8.64 -33.85
N LEU A 13 18.42 8.27 -32.78
CA LEU A 13 17.96 7.24 -31.84
C LEU A 13 16.74 7.77 -31.09
N LEU A 14 15.54 7.37 -31.54
CA LEU A 14 14.31 7.49 -30.78
C LEU A 14 14.43 6.60 -29.53
N GLY A 15 14.89 7.19 -28.43
CA GLY A 15 14.91 6.54 -27.13
C GLY A 15 13.49 6.24 -26.70
N ILE A 16 13.14 4.96 -26.68
CA ILE A 16 11.96 4.46 -25.97
C ILE A 16 12.30 4.63 -24.49
N GLY A 17 11.98 5.80 -23.92
CA GLY A 17 12.17 6.05 -22.49
C GLY A 17 11.41 4.99 -21.70
N CYS A 18 12.10 4.28 -20.82
CA CYS A 18 11.48 3.32 -19.91
C CYS A 18 10.38 4.04 -19.13
N SER A 19 9.15 3.53 -19.19
CA SER A 19 8.07 4.07 -18.38
C SER A 19 8.39 3.83 -16.89
N PRO A 20 8.19 4.85 -16.03
CA PRO A 20 8.32 4.71 -14.59
C PRO A 20 7.45 3.56 -14.06
N LYS A 21 8.00 2.83 -13.10
CA LYS A 21 7.36 1.69 -12.43
C LYS A 21 6.89 2.07 -11.04
N ILE A 22 6.07 1.20 -10.45
CA ILE A 22 5.68 1.35 -9.05
C ILE A 22 6.93 1.20 -8.15
N GLY A 23 7.09 2.15 -7.23
CA GLY A 23 8.24 2.30 -6.34
C GLY A 23 9.39 3.15 -6.91
N ASP A 24 9.31 3.64 -8.15
CA ASP A 24 10.36 4.51 -8.72
C ASP A 24 10.34 5.91 -8.05
N PRO A 25 11.49 6.61 -7.94
CA PRO A 25 11.58 7.93 -7.32
C PRO A 25 11.01 9.06 -8.16
N CYS A 26 10.23 9.92 -7.51
CA CYS A 26 9.55 11.05 -8.15
C CYS A 26 9.60 12.29 -7.28
N THR A 27 9.45 13.45 -7.92
CA THR A 27 9.23 14.75 -7.28
C THR A 27 7.81 15.26 -7.54
N VAL A 28 7.26 14.93 -8.71
CA VAL A 28 5.90 15.30 -9.14
C VAL A 28 5.26 14.14 -9.88
N SER A 29 3.93 14.11 -9.95
CA SER A 29 3.18 13.00 -10.57
C SER A 29 3.51 12.77 -12.05
N THR A 30 3.91 13.81 -12.79
CA THR A 30 4.33 13.67 -14.19
C THR A 30 5.62 12.87 -14.35
N ASP A 31 6.44 12.75 -13.29
CA ASP A 31 7.61 11.88 -13.27
C ASP A 31 7.21 10.39 -13.27
N CYS A 32 5.98 10.07 -12.86
CA CYS A 32 5.45 8.71 -12.76
C CYS A 32 4.58 8.33 -13.96
N SER A 33 3.74 9.27 -14.41
CA SER A 33 3.00 9.13 -15.65
C SER A 33 2.57 10.49 -16.20
N LEU A 34 2.79 10.69 -17.50
CA LEU A 34 2.24 11.83 -18.26
C LEU A 34 0.73 11.72 -18.51
N ARG A 35 0.17 10.51 -18.41
CA ARG A 35 -1.25 10.23 -18.64
C ARG A 35 -2.04 10.06 -17.35
N GLY A 36 -1.37 10.14 -16.19
CA GLY A 36 -2.00 10.12 -14.88
C GLY A 36 -2.39 8.74 -14.35
N GLU A 37 -1.92 7.64 -14.96
CA GLU A 37 -2.19 6.29 -14.41
C GLU A 37 -1.39 6.01 -13.12
N ARG A 38 -0.38 6.83 -12.81
CA ARG A 38 0.42 6.75 -11.59
C ARG A 38 0.59 8.14 -10.98
N THR A 39 0.63 8.19 -9.66
CA THR A 39 0.78 9.42 -8.85
C THR A 39 2.08 9.35 -8.07
N CYS A 40 2.71 10.51 -7.87
CA CYS A 40 3.84 10.60 -6.95
C CYS A 40 3.34 10.74 -5.52
N ASP A 41 3.51 9.70 -4.71
CA ASP A 41 3.23 9.75 -3.27
C ASP A 41 4.38 10.44 -2.55
N LEU A 42 4.07 11.61 -1.98
CA LEU A 42 4.99 12.42 -1.19
C LEU A 42 4.76 12.26 0.32
N SER A 43 3.87 11.34 0.74
CA SER A 43 3.59 11.09 2.16
C SER A 43 4.83 10.60 2.92
N TYR A 44 5.76 9.97 2.20
CA TYR A 44 7.06 9.56 2.70
C TYR A 44 8.15 9.94 1.72
N LEU A 45 9.07 10.79 2.17
CA LEU A 45 10.22 11.23 1.38
C LEU A 45 11.47 10.48 1.85
N VAL A 46 12.24 9.96 0.89
CA VAL A 46 13.63 9.55 1.11
C VAL A 46 14.49 10.59 0.42
N GLY A 47 15.20 11.40 1.22
CA GLY A 47 15.75 12.67 0.76
C GLY A 47 14.62 13.65 0.37
N ASP A 48 14.58 14.05 -0.90
CA ASP A 48 13.56 14.94 -1.48
C ASP A 48 12.62 14.23 -2.48
N ARG A 49 12.66 12.89 -2.52
CA ARG A 49 11.92 12.07 -3.49
C ARG A 49 10.83 11.24 -2.84
N GLY A 50 9.62 11.32 -3.40
CA GLY A 50 8.53 10.39 -3.12
C GLY A 50 8.64 9.10 -3.93
N GLU A 51 7.56 8.33 -4.00
CA GLU A 51 7.47 7.13 -4.83
C GLU A 51 6.26 7.09 -5.75
N CYS A 52 6.44 6.50 -6.93
CA CYS A 52 5.35 6.29 -7.87
C CYS A 52 4.42 5.14 -7.41
N ILE A 53 3.12 5.43 -7.27
CA ILE A 53 2.09 4.47 -6.87
C ILE A 53 0.85 4.57 -7.77
N ILE A 54 -0.13 3.71 -7.52
CA ILE A 54 -1.50 3.83 -8.04
C ILE A 54 -2.44 3.89 -6.84
N GLU A 55 -3.22 4.95 -6.73
CA GLU A 55 -4.22 5.14 -5.66
C GLU A 55 -5.52 4.39 -5.97
N GLY A 56 -6.31 4.09 -4.93
CA GLY A 56 -7.68 3.58 -5.08
C GLY A 56 -7.79 2.18 -5.67
N CYS A 57 -6.79 1.32 -5.44
CA CYS A 57 -6.81 -0.05 -5.94
C CYS A 57 -7.75 -0.97 -5.14
N SER A 58 -8.03 -2.13 -5.73
CA SER A 58 -8.62 -3.29 -5.06
C SER A 58 -7.69 -4.49 -5.22
N ARG A 59 -7.89 -5.56 -4.42
CA ARG A 59 -7.08 -6.77 -4.52
C ARG A 59 -7.08 -7.31 -5.96
N GLY A 60 -5.89 -7.55 -6.51
CA GLY A 60 -5.72 -8.08 -7.86
C GLY A 60 -5.78 -7.06 -9.01
N THR A 61 -6.09 -5.78 -8.75
CA THR A 61 -6.13 -4.76 -9.82
C THR A 61 -4.77 -4.11 -10.09
N CYS A 62 -3.80 -4.27 -9.18
CA CYS A 62 -2.46 -3.76 -9.36
C CYS A 62 -1.68 -4.48 -10.47
N PRO A 63 -0.72 -3.80 -11.12
CA PRO A 63 0.28 -4.42 -11.99
C PRO A 63 1.01 -5.58 -11.30
N LYS A 64 1.59 -6.50 -12.10
CA LYS A 64 2.20 -7.74 -11.59
C LYS A 64 3.31 -7.52 -10.57
N GLU A 65 4.03 -6.40 -10.65
CA GLU A 65 5.09 -5.99 -9.74
C GLU A 65 4.60 -5.43 -8.39
N ALA A 66 3.30 -5.19 -8.25
CA ALA A 66 2.71 -4.52 -7.09
C ALA A 66 1.63 -5.36 -6.40
N ALA A 67 1.25 -4.93 -5.20
CA ALA A 67 0.12 -5.43 -4.43
C ALA A 67 -0.70 -4.25 -3.93
N CYS A 68 -2.01 -4.43 -3.85
CA CYS A 68 -2.90 -3.42 -3.29
C CYS A 68 -2.84 -3.52 -1.77
N VAL A 69 -2.40 -2.46 -1.10
CA VAL A 69 -2.40 -2.38 0.36
C VAL A 69 -3.39 -1.33 0.82
N LYS A 70 -3.95 -1.54 2.00
CA LYS A 70 -4.83 -0.60 2.69
C LYS A 70 -4.10 -0.07 3.91
N VAL A 71 -4.06 1.25 4.04
CA VAL A 71 -3.37 1.95 5.11
C VAL A 71 -4.39 2.70 5.94
N TYR A 72 -4.43 2.41 7.24
CA TYR A 72 -5.15 3.16 8.25
C TYR A 72 -4.18 4.11 8.94
N THR A 73 -4.63 5.34 9.18
CA THR A 73 -3.80 6.30 9.91
C THR A 73 -3.85 5.97 11.40
N THR A 74 -2.68 5.90 12.05
CA THR A 74 -2.59 5.51 13.47
C THR A 74 -3.03 6.61 14.45
N ALA A 75 -3.46 7.77 13.95
CA ALA A 75 -3.84 8.93 14.75
C ALA A 75 -5.15 8.75 15.55
N PHE A 76 -5.86 7.63 15.39
CA PHE A 76 -7.18 7.39 16.00
C PHE A 76 -7.29 6.07 16.78
N LEU A 77 -6.18 5.34 16.99
CA LEU A 77 -6.19 4.00 17.59
C LEU A 77 -6.25 4.05 19.14
N SER A 78 -7.41 4.36 19.73
CA SER A 78 -7.57 4.43 21.19
C SER A 78 -8.68 3.57 21.78
N VAL A 79 -9.63 3.11 20.96
CA VAL A 79 -10.68 2.19 21.40
C VAL A 79 -10.19 0.77 21.17
N ALA A 80 -10.15 -0.01 22.25
CA ALA A 80 -9.81 -1.43 22.18
C ALA A 80 -11.05 -2.23 21.76
N CYS A 81 -10.84 -3.25 20.95
CA CYS A 81 -11.89 -4.14 20.45
C CYS A 81 -11.35 -5.56 20.35
N ASN A 82 -12.25 -6.53 20.28
CA ASN A 82 -11.89 -7.92 20.03
C ASN A 82 -12.15 -8.28 18.55
N PRO A 83 -11.11 -8.50 17.72
CA PRO A 83 -11.27 -8.72 16.28
C PRO A 83 -12.08 -9.99 15.95
N ASP A 84 -12.10 -10.97 16.84
CA ASP A 84 -12.86 -12.22 16.65
C ASP A 84 -14.36 -12.07 16.98
N ARG A 85 -14.72 -11.06 17.77
CA ARG A 85 -16.09 -10.86 18.29
C ARG A 85 -16.76 -9.57 17.83
N GLU A 86 -16.00 -8.63 17.25
CA GLU A 86 -16.55 -7.39 16.71
C GLU A 86 -17.58 -7.70 15.62
N ASP A 87 -18.79 -7.18 15.79
CA ASP A 87 -19.94 -7.34 14.89
C ASP A 87 -20.34 -8.79 14.58
N VAL A 88 -19.77 -9.76 15.29
CA VAL A 88 -19.97 -11.19 15.00
C VAL A 88 -20.24 -11.97 16.27
N ALA A 89 -21.40 -12.63 16.29
CA ALA A 89 -21.71 -13.62 17.29
C ALA A 89 -20.77 -14.82 17.13
N THR A 90 -20.22 -15.30 18.23
CA THR A 90 -19.32 -16.46 18.27
C THR A 90 -19.93 -17.58 19.11
N TYR A 91 -19.29 -18.74 19.10
CA TYR A 91 -19.66 -19.86 19.95
C TYR A 91 -18.57 -20.09 21.00
N GLY A 92 -18.94 -20.27 22.26
CA GLY A 92 -17.98 -20.45 23.34
C GLY A 92 -18.61 -20.65 24.72
N ASP A 93 -17.74 -20.83 25.71
CA ASP A 93 -18.10 -21.09 27.11
C ASP A 93 -17.95 -19.84 27.99
N ASP A 94 -17.90 -18.65 27.39
CA ASP A 94 -17.81 -17.39 28.13
C ASP A 94 -19.14 -17.13 28.89
N PRO A 95 -19.10 -16.61 30.14
CA PRO A 95 -20.28 -16.43 30.97
C PRO A 95 -21.36 -15.52 30.37
N ASP A 96 -21.02 -14.66 29.41
CA ASP A 96 -21.98 -13.80 28.72
C ASP A 96 -22.72 -14.51 27.57
N CYS A 97 -22.34 -15.76 27.28
CA CYS A 97 -22.96 -16.56 26.22
C CYS A 97 -24.23 -17.25 26.72
N VAL A 98 -25.27 -17.27 25.87
CA VAL A 98 -26.54 -17.96 26.13
C VAL A 98 -26.64 -19.17 25.22
N ASP A 99 -26.83 -20.35 25.81
CA ASP A 99 -26.84 -21.63 25.09
C ASP A 99 -25.59 -21.84 24.20
N GLY A 100 -24.44 -21.37 24.67
CA GLY A 100 -23.15 -21.43 23.97
C GLY A 100 -22.97 -20.38 22.87
N VAL A 101 -23.98 -19.55 22.61
CA VAL A 101 -23.91 -18.45 21.64
C VAL A 101 -23.55 -17.16 22.37
N CYS A 102 -22.39 -16.63 22.02
CA CYS A 102 -21.87 -15.38 22.55
C CYS A 102 -22.38 -14.23 21.67
N PRO A 103 -23.08 -13.22 22.23
CA PRO A 103 -23.50 -12.07 21.44
C PRO A 103 -22.27 -11.34 20.86
N PRO A 104 -22.44 -10.65 19.73
CA PRO A 104 -21.37 -9.82 19.16
C PRO A 104 -20.94 -8.76 20.17
N LEU A 105 -19.66 -8.46 20.18
CA LEU A 105 -19.17 -7.20 20.74
C LEU A 105 -19.32 -6.13 19.66
N ASP A 106 -19.61 -4.92 20.10
CA ASP A 106 -19.87 -3.75 19.25
C ASP A 106 -19.05 -2.60 19.87
N ASP A 107 -17.74 -2.82 19.92
CA ASP A 107 -16.80 -1.94 20.60
C ASP A 107 -16.43 -0.74 19.71
N CYS A 108 -16.40 -0.93 18.39
CA CYS A 108 -16.10 0.11 17.41
C CYS A 108 -17.37 0.83 16.95
N ALA A 109 -17.22 2.06 16.43
CA ALA A 109 -18.34 2.75 15.81
C ALA A 109 -18.75 2.06 14.48
N PRO A 110 -19.98 2.27 13.98
CA PRO A 110 -20.45 1.66 12.73
C PRO A 110 -19.61 1.99 11.47
N GLU A 111 -18.86 3.09 11.49
CA GLU A 111 -17.91 3.50 10.46
C GLU A 111 -16.46 3.03 10.69
N GLU A 112 -16.20 2.30 11.76
CA GLU A 112 -14.87 1.80 12.13
C GLU A 112 -14.75 0.30 11.87
N VAL A 113 -13.52 -0.18 11.85
CA VAL A 113 -13.18 -1.60 11.75
C VAL A 113 -12.21 -1.97 12.87
N CYS A 114 -12.46 -3.11 13.54
CA CYS A 114 -11.52 -3.66 14.50
C CYS A 114 -10.33 -4.29 13.77
N LEU A 115 -9.15 -3.69 13.92
CA LEU A 115 -7.91 -4.21 13.32
C LEU A 115 -7.40 -5.44 14.08
N PRO A 116 -6.56 -6.29 13.46
CA PRO A 116 -5.95 -7.46 14.10
C PRO A 116 -5.19 -7.16 15.41
N GLU A 117 -4.71 -5.93 15.58
CA GLU A 117 -4.07 -5.44 16.80
C GLU A 117 -5.04 -5.17 17.96
N GLY A 118 -6.35 -5.38 17.75
CA GLY A 118 -7.39 -5.17 18.77
C GLY A 118 -7.71 -3.70 19.01
N VAL A 119 -7.62 -2.88 17.96
CA VAL A 119 -7.92 -1.46 18.02
C VAL A 119 -8.84 -1.05 16.86
N CYS A 120 -9.82 -0.20 17.17
CA CYS A 120 -10.73 0.35 16.16
C CYS A 120 -9.98 1.35 15.27
N ALA A 121 -10.27 1.31 13.97
CA ALA A 121 -9.75 2.24 13.00
C ALA A 121 -10.85 2.74 12.07
N ASP A 122 -10.80 4.03 11.76
CA ASP A 122 -11.78 4.67 10.88
C ASP A 122 -11.64 4.20 9.42
N GLU A 123 -12.69 3.54 8.93
CA GLU A 123 -12.74 2.97 7.58
C GLU A 123 -12.69 4.07 6.51
N VAL A 124 -13.29 5.24 6.78
CA VAL A 124 -13.36 6.33 5.78
C VAL A 124 -12.02 7.05 5.60
N SER A 125 -11.15 7.03 6.63
CA SER A 125 -9.78 7.53 6.53
C SER A 125 -8.82 6.60 5.80
N ALA A 126 -9.20 5.32 5.64
CA ALA A 126 -8.33 4.31 5.07
C ALA A 126 -8.07 4.58 3.58
N ARG A 127 -6.81 4.44 3.16
CA ARG A 127 -6.40 4.62 1.76
C ARG A 127 -5.87 3.34 1.18
N THR A 128 -6.28 3.03 -0.04
CA THR A 128 -5.71 1.91 -0.79
C THR A 128 -4.72 2.40 -1.84
N SER A 129 -3.57 1.73 -1.93
CA SER A 129 -2.57 2.05 -2.94
C SER A 129 -1.81 0.80 -3.40
N CYS A 130 -1.44 0.76 -4.68
CA CYS A 130 -0.54 -0.26 -5.21
C CYS A 130 0.89 0.06 -4.79
N ARG A 131 1.46 -0.79 -3.93
CA ARG A 131 2.86 -0.72 -3.50
C ARG A 131 3.68 -1.83 -4.12
N ARG A 132 4.96 -1.54 -4.39
CA ARG A 132 5.88 -2.49 -5.02
C ARG A 132 6.06 -3.72 -4.13
N LYS A 133 5.90 -4.92 -4.69
CA LYS A 133 6.19 -6.18 -3.99
C LYS A 133 7.69 -6.42 -3.91
N CYS A 134 8.10 -7.12 -2.87
CA CYS A 134 9.49 -7.53 -2.67
C CYS A 134 9.55 -8.94 -2.06
N LYS A 135 10.73 -9.55 -2.13
CA LYS A 135 11.07 -10.79 -1.41
C LYS A 135 12.12 -10.52 -0.33
N LYS A 136 13.01 -9.55 -0.59
CA LYS A 136 14.11 -9.09 0.28
C LYS A 136 14.37 -7.60 0.04
N ASP A 137 15.13 -6.97 0.94
CA ASP A 137 15.38 -5.51 0.90
C ASP A 137 16.02 -5.05 -0.41
N GLY A 138 16.96 -5.83 -0.96
CA GLY A 138 17.59 -5.51 -2.25
C GLY A 138 16.66 -5.54 -3.48
N ASP A 139 15.39 -5.91 -3.33
CA ASP A 139 14.38 -5.76 -4.40
C ASP A 139 13.74 -4.36 -4.41
N CYS A 140 13.96 -3.61 -3.33
CA CYS A 140 13.51 -2.25 -3.10
C CYS A 140 14.58 -1.23 -3.54
N ARG A 141 14.16 0.02 -3.66
CA ARG A 141 15.09 1.13 -3.95
C ARG A 141 15.88 1.51 -2.70
N ASP A 142 16.94 2.28 -2.88
CA ASP A 142 17.72 2.81 -1.77
C ASP A 142 16.83 3.61 -0.80
N GLY A 143 17.08 3.42 0.51
CA GLY A 143 16.27 3.98 1.59
C GLY A 143 14.92 3.29 1.79
N TYR A 144 14.69 2.13 1.19
CA TYR A 144 13.52 1.29 1.40
C TYR A 144 13.94 -0.11 1.85
N ARG A 145 13.08 -0.76 2.63
CA ARG A 145 13.23 -2.15 3.07
C ARG A 145 11.97 -2.96 2.77
N CYS A 146 12.12 -4.29 2.78
CA CYS A 146 11.07 -5.21 2.40
C CYS A 146 10.29 -5.71 3.63
N GLU A 147 9.14 -5.11 3.87
CA GLU A 147 8.31 -5.41 5.04
C GLU A 147 7.07 -6.21 4.71
N ARG A 148 6.66 -7.06 5.65
CA ARG A 148 5.41 -7.81 5.58
C ARG A 148 4.26 -6.93 6.08
N THR A 149 3.15 -6.90 5.35
CA THR A 149 1.90 -6.27 5.79
C THR A 149 1.21 -7.08 6.90
N GLY A 150 0.13 -6.54 7.45
CA GLY A 150 -0.66 -7.17 8.50
C GLY A 150 -0.36 -6.59 9.89
N SER A 151 0.36 -5.47 9.94
CA SER A 151 0.62 -4.77 11.19
C SER A 151 0.80 -3.27 10.98
N ALA A 152 0.76 -2.49 12.07
CA ALA A 152 1.07 -1.07 12.10
C ALA A 152 0.21 -0.23 11.14
N GLY A 153 -1.06 -0.62 10.98
CA GLY A 153 -2.00 0.09 10.12
C GLY A 153 -1.85 -0.22 8.63
N VAL A 154 -0.95 -1.12 8.20
CA VAL A 154 -0.74 -1.46 6.78
C VAL A 154 -1.10 -2.92 6.52
N TYR A 155 -2.17 -3.15 5.76
CA TYR A 155 -2.71 -4.48 5.49
C TYR A 155 -2.76 -4.76 3.99
N PHE A 156 -2.76 -6.04 3.62
CA PHE A 156 -3.08 -6.41 2.26
C PHE A 156 -4.57 -6.12 2.03
N ALA A 157 -4.90 -5.32 1.01
CA ALA A 157 -6.26 -4.81 0.85
C ALA A 157 -7.27 -5.98 0.79
N PRO A 158 -8.33 -5.99 1.61
CA PRO A 158 -9.32 -7.08 1.63
C PRO A 158 -10.14 -7.15 0.35
N THR A 159 -10.94 -8.21 0.20
CA THR A 159 -11.93 -8.35 -0.87
C THR A 159 -13.34 -8.32 -0.30
N PRO A 160 -14.38 -7.94 -1.08
CA PRO A 160 -15.76 -8.04 -0.63
C PRO A 160 -16.15 -9.45 -0.14
N ASP A 161 -15.60 -10.49 -0.78
CA ASP A 161 -15.85 -11.88 -0.39
C ASP A 161 -15.01 -12.36 0.81
N ASP A 162 -13.98 -11.59 1.19
CA ASP A 162 -13.08 -11.89 2.33
C ASP A 162 -12.65 -10.58 3.00
N PRO A 163 -13.58 -9.93 3.74
CA PRO A 163 -13.35 -8.60 4.33
C PRO A 163 -12.41 -8.66 5.54
N ARG A 164 -12.26 -9.83 6.18
CA ARG A 164 -11.41 -10.08 7.36
C ARG A 164 -10.14 -10.87 7.02
N SER A 165 -9.75 -10.82 5.75
CA SER A 165 -8.60 -11.55 5.23
C SER A 165 -7.33 -11.29 6.06
N GLU A 166 -6.77 -12.34 6.67
CA GLU A 166 -5.48 -12.28 7.36
C GLU A 166 -4.28 -12.47 6.40
N ASP A 167 -4.55 -12.48 5.09
CA ASP A 167 -3.53 -12.62 4.07
C ASP A 167 -2.50 -11.49 4.19
N THR A 168 -1.22 -11.85 4.04
CA THR A 168 -0.11 -10.90 4.08
C THR A 168 0.68 -10.91 2.79
N VAL A 169 1.22 -9.75 2.43
CA VAL A 169 2.14 -9.59 1.30
C VAL A 169 3.37 -8.84 1.78
N ARG A 170 4.51 -8.99 1.08
CA ARG A 170 5.69 -8.17 1.35
C ARG A 170 5.79 -7.04 0.35
N ILE A 171 5.94 -5.81 0.84
CA ILE A 171 6.05 -4.60 0.04
C ILE A 171 7.29 -3.80 0.42
N CYS A 172 7.77 -2.99 -0.51
CA CYS A 172 8.78 -2.00 -0.23
C CYS A 172 8.16 -0.86 0.56
N VAL A 173 8.74 -0.55 1.71
CA VAL A 173 8.37 0.59 2.56
C VAL A 173 9.59 1.45 2.84
N PRO A 174 9.43 2.76 3.09
CA PRO A 174 10.53 3.62 3.51
C PRO A 174 11.21 3.06 4.76
N ASP A 175 12.53 3.03 4.74
CA ASP A 175 13.35 2.71 5.90
C ASP A 175 13.35 3.91 6.86
N PRO A 176 12.84 3.79 8.11
CA PRO A 176 12.81 4.90 9.05
C PRO A 176 14.21 5.41 9.37
N ASP A 177 15.23 4.56 9.24
CA ASP A 177 16.63 4.92 9.52
C ASP A 177 17.28 5.65 8.33
N ALA A 178 16.66 5.60 7.14
CA ALA A 178 17.15 6.28 5.93
C ALA A 178 16.68 7.73 5.80
N ALA A 179 15.82 8.22 6.70
CA ALA A 179 15.29 9.59 6.70
C ALA A 179 16.26 10.64 7.28
N SER A 180 17.57 10.33 7.37
CA SER A 180 18.60 11.18 7.99
C SER A 180 19.38 12.03 6.97
#